data_AF-A3A2M9-F1
#
_entry.id   AF-A3A2M9-F1
#
_cell.length_a   1.000
_cell.length_b   1.000
_cell.length_c   1.000
_cell.angle_alpha   90.00
_cell.angle_beta   90.00
_cell.angle_gamma   90.00
#
_symmetry.space_group_name_H-M   'P 1'
#
loop_
_entity.id
_entity.type
_entity.pdbx_description
1 polymer ?
#
loop_
_entity_poly.entity_id
_entity_poly.type
_entity_poly.pdbx_seq_one_letter_code
_entity_poly.pdbx_strand_id
1 'polypeptide(L)'
;MKVATRYGHSVPKLACPGDGGGGGGGLVISTDALNRVVAVDAGRMEITVESGVTLAELIDAAAGGGLALPHSPYWLGLTVGGLLSTGAHGSSVWGKGGAVHEYVVGMRIVTPAPASEGHAKVRVLAAGDPELDAAKVSLGVLGVISQSGISVPLSGAAAFIRDVPAAGATSTRTRLCGLEVYYGVLLRYVRASTAHLGKPEDSVELDLTYYRSRDPAAPRLHEDAVEEIEQMALRKYGGVPHWGKNRNAAFDGAIAKYPKSGEFLKVKGSYDPEGLFSSEWSDKVLGVAGAGGVSVVRDGCALEGLCVCSEDAHCSPEKGYLCRPGRVYKEARVCRRVAGDH
;
A
#
# COMPACT_ATOMS: atom_id res chain seq x y z
N MET A 1 -17.67 6.28 -1.55
CA MET A 1 -16.99 7.01 -0.44
C MET A 1 -15.59 6.45 -0.28
N LYS A 2 -14.58 7.27 0.04
CA LYS A 2 -13.22 6.79 0.35
C LYS A 2 -12.66 7.47 1.58
N VAL A 3 -11.75 6.79 2.26
CA VAL A 3 -10.97 7.36 3.36
C VAL A 3 -9.63 7.80 2.80
N ALA A 4 -9.26 9.06 3.05
CA ALA A 4 -7.98 9.62 2.64
C ALA A 4 -7.17 10.05 3.86
N THR A 5 -5.87 9.78 3.78
CA THR A 5 -4.90 10.18 4.79
C THR A 5 -4.28 11.51 4.39
N ARG A 6 -3.73 12.25 5.36
CA ARG A 6 -3.14 13.59 5.15
C ARG A 6 -2.18 13.68 3.97
N TYR A 7 -1.37 12.64 3.75
CA TYR A 7 -0.32 12.64 2.74
C TYR A 7 -0.61 11.80 1.50
N GLY A 8 -1.63 10.93 1.52
CA GLY A 8 -2.04 10.15 0.34
C GLY A 8 -0.91 9.37 -0.34
N HIS A 9 0.02 8.78 0.44
CA HIS A 9 1.25 8.16 -0.07
C HIS A 9 1.02 6.77 -0.70
N SER A 10 0.10 6.69 -1.66
CA SER A 10 -0.21 5.51 -2.46
C SER A 10 -0.16 5.85 -3.94
N VAL A 11 0.46 4.99 -4.74
CA VAL A 11 0.55 5.15 -6.20
C VAL A 11 -0.78 4.84 -6.92
N PRO A 12 -1.52 3.76 -6.56
CA PRO A 12 -2.81 3.48 -7.17
C PRO A 12 -3.93 4.38 -6.64
N LYS A 13 -5.07 4.36 -7.34
CA LYS A 13 -6.26 5.17 -7.04
C LYS A 13 -7.08 4.67 -5.84
N LEU A 14 -6.41 4.16 -4.79
CA LEU A 14 -7.04 3.57 -3.60
C LEU A 14 -7.99 4.55 -2.89
N ALA A 15 -7.54 5.80 -2.71
CA ALA A 15 -8.28 6.84 -2.02
C ALA A 15 -9.19 7.67 -2.94
N CYS A 16 -9.19 7.40 -4.25
CA CYS A 16 -10.04 8.11 -5.20
C CYS A 16 -11.45 7.50 -5.18
N PRO A 17 -12.51 8.28 -4.88
CA PRO A 17 -13.87 7.75 -4.83
C PRO A 17 -14.48 7.42 -6.21
N GLY A 18 -13.71 7.59 -7.29
CA GLY A 18 -14.19 7.47 -8.67
C GLY A 18 -14.83 8.77 -9.18
N ASP A 19 -15.16 8.79 -10.46
CA ASP A 19 -15.93 9.86 -11.13
C ASP A 19 -17.45 9.68 -10.95
N GLY A 20 -17.88 8.57 -10.35
CA GLY A 20 -19.26 8.31 -9.98
C GLY A 20 -20.18 8.43 -11.17
N GLY A 21 -20.03 7.53 -12.16
CA GLY A 21 -20.62 7.52 -13.52
C GLY A 21 -22.10 7.90 -13.74
N GLY A 22 -22.81 8.43 -12.74
CA GLY A 22 -24.09 9.13 -12.82
C GLY A 22 -24.11 10.53 -12.19
N GLY A 23 -23.01 11.29 -12.18
CA GLY A 23 -23.01 12.73 -11.84
C GLY A 23 -23.11 13.09 -10.34
N GLY A 24 -23.05 12.10 -9.44
CA GLY A 24 -22.91 12.32 -8.00
C GLY A 24 -21.43 12.38 -7.61
N GLY A 25 -20.96 13.52 -7.12
CA GLY A 25 -19.58 13.68 -6.68
C GLY A 25 -19.17 12.65 -5.61
N GLY A 26 -17.97 12.09 -5.73
CA GLY A 26 -17.43 11.16 -4.75
C GLY A 26 -17.10 11.84 -3.41
N LEU A 27 -17.46 11.20 -2.30
CA LEU A 27 -17.16 11.69 -0.95
C LEU A 27 -15.84 11.13 -0.42
N VAL A 28 -15.01 11.99 0.18
CA VAL A 28 -13.77 11.64 0.87
C VAL A 28 -13.88 11.98 2.37
N ILE A 29 -13.56 11.02 3.23
CA ILE A 29 -13.39 11.21 4.68
C ILE A 29 -11.90 11.40 4.96
N SER A 30 -11.52 12.55 5.48
CA SER A 30 -10.14 12.82 5.91
C SER A 30 -9.90 12.30 7.33
N THR A 31 -8.77 11.60 7.54
CA THR A 31 -8.32 11.20 8.88
C THR A 31 -7.37 12.20 9.53
N ASP A 32 -7.16 13.39 8.94
CA ASP A 32 -6.18 14.39 9.43
C ASP A 32 -6.43 14.82 10.89
N ALA A 33 -7.70 14.90 11.31
CA ALA A 33 -8.08 15.24 12.69
C ALA A 33 -8.19 14.01 13.63
N LEU A 34 -8.00 12.80 13.10
CA LEU A 34 -8.07 11.54 13.83
C LEU A 34 -6.64 11.06 14.15
N ASN A 35 -5.87 11.88 14.86
CA ASN A 35 -4.43 11.79 14.97
C ASN A 35 -3.91 11.76 16.43
N ARG A 36 -4.72 11.25 17.37
CA ARG A 36 -4.31 11.13 18.77
C ARG A 36 -3.63 9.81 19.09
N VAL A 37 -2.62 9.87 19.95
CA VAL A 37 -2.14 8.71 20.72
C VAL A 37 -3.13 8.49 21.86
N VAL A 38 -3.82 7.36 21.86
CA VAL A 38 -4.93 7.08 22.78
C VAL A 38 -4.41 6.51 24.10
N ALA A 39 -3.47 5.56 24.02
CA ALA A 39 -2.87 4.93 25.19
C ALA A 39 -1.50 4.34 24.85
N VAL A 40 -0.58 4.37 25.82
CA VAL A 40 0.70 3.64 25.78
C VAL A 40 0.78 2.79 27.05
N ASP A 41 0.85 1.47 26.88
CA ASP A 41 0.92 0.50 27.97
C ASP A 41 2.27 -0.24 27.89
N ALA A 42 3.23 0.21 28.69
CA ALA A 42 4.55 -0.39 28.77
C ALA A 42 4.54 -1.80 29.37
N GLY A 43 3.59 -2.10 30.26
CA GLY A 43 3.46 -3.42 30.88
C GLY A 43 2.99 -4.49 29.89
N ARG A 44 2.08 -4.12 29.00
CA ARG A 44 1.60 -5.00 27.90
C ARG A 44 2.43 -4.88 26.62
N MET A 45 3.35 -3.91 26.55
CA MET A 45 4.10 -3.55 25.34
C MET A 45 3.18 -3.22 24.16
N GLU A 46 2.14 -2.43 24.44
CA GLU A 46 1.10 -2.07 23.48
C GLU A 46 0.92 -0.55 23.40
N ILE A 47 0.65 -0.07 22.19
CA ILE A 47 0.27 1.32 21.94
C ILE A 47 -1.03 1.36 21.12
N THR A 48 -1.99 2.17 21.57
CA THR A 48 -3.25 2.42 20.85
C THR A 48 -3.21 3.82 20.27
N VAL A 49 -3.41 3.92 18.96
CA VAL A 49 -3.39 5.19 18.22
C VAL A 49 -4.58 5.31 17.29
N GLU A 50 -4.97 6.54 17.01
CA GLU A 50 -5.92 6.88 15.97
C GLU A 50 -5.28 6.79 14.57
N SER A 51 -6.08 6.52 13.53
CA SER A 51 -5.56 6.11 12.20
C SER A 51 -4.83 7.21 11.42
N GLY A 52 -5.00 8.47 11.78
CA GLY A 52 -4.30 9.63 11.23
C GLY A 52 -2.91 9.86 11.84
N VAL A 53 -2.56 9.20 12.94
CA VAL A 53 -1.21 9.28 13.54
C VAL A 53 -0.17 8.85 12.52
N THR A 54 0.88 9.63 12.33
CA THR A 54 2.00 9.31 11.44
C THR A 54 2.94 8.30 12.07
N LEU A 55 3.73 7.61 11.26
CA LEU A 55 4.74 6.67 11.72
C LEU A 55 5.81 7.37 12.57
N ALA A 56 6.17 8.61 12.24
CA ALA A 56 7.02 9.45 13.09
C ALA A 56 6.41 9.64 14.49
N GLU A 57 5.16 10.12 14.56
CA GLU A 57 4.46 10.34 15.84
C GLU A 57 4.26 9.03 16.63
N LEU A 58 4.00 7.92 15.95
CA LEU A 58 3.91 6.59 16.57
C LEU A 58 5.25 6.17 17.20
N ILE A 59 6.36 6.36 16.48
CA ILE A 59 7.72 6.05 16.98
C ILE A 59 8.04 6.92 18.18
N ASP A 60 7.80 8.23 18.10
CA ASP A 60 8.07 9.17 19.18
C ASP A 60 7.25 8.86 20.43
N ALA A 61 5.96 8.55 20.25
CA ALA A 61 5.07 8.17 21.36
C ALA A 61 5.45 6.84 22.01
N ALA A 62 5.80 5.83 21.22
CA ALA A 62 6.31 4.56 21.73
C ALA A 62 7.61 4.78 22.51
N ALA A 63 8.55 5.56 21.95
CA ALA A 63 9.83 5.86 22.58
C ALA A 63 9.64 6.64 23.89
N GLY A 64 8.70 7.59 23.96
CA GLY A 64 8.32 8.30 25.18
C GLY A 64 7.76 7.37 26.27
N GLY A 65 7.09 6.28 25.88
CA GLY A 65 6.63 5.21 26.78
C GLY A 65 7.66 4.13 27.10
N GLY A 66 8.91 4.26 26.63
CA GLY A 66 9.96 3.25 26.85
C GLY A 66 9.85 2.02 25.93
N LEU A 67 9.13 2.13 24.82
CA LEU A 67 8.89 1.07 23.84
C LEU A 67 9.47 1.46 22.47
N ALA A 68 9.65 0.48 21.60
CA ALA A 68 10.04 0.72 20.21
C ALA A 68 9.41 -0.32 19.28
N LEU A 69 9.11 0.13 18.06
CA LEU A 69 8.66 -0.74 16.99
C LEU A 69 9.80 -1.71 16.61
N PRO A 70 9.49 -2.99 16.36
CA PRO A 70 10.49 -3.98 15.96
C PRO A 70 10.93 -3.78 14.51
N HIS A 71 10.02 -3.26 13.67
CA HIS A 71 10.25 -2.95 12.27
C HIS A 71 9.38 -1.75 11.86
N SER A 72 9.88 -0.97 10.90
CA SER A 72 9.14 0.14 10.30
C SER A 72 9.42 0.25 8.80
N PRO A 73 8.48 0.78 8.02
CA PRO A 73 8.73 1.27 6.67
C PRO A 73 9.72 2.45 6.69
N TYR A 74 10.37 2.68 5.55
CA TYR A 74 11.38 3.73 5.41
C TYR A 74 10.82 5.15 5.55
N TRP A 75 9.69 5.46 4.90
CA TRP A 75 9.13 6.82 4.92
C TRP A 75 8.27 7.06 6.17
N LEU A 76 8.73 7.96 7.04
CA LEU A 76 8.11 8.21 8.36
C LEU A 76 6.79 9.01 8.30
N GLY A 77 6.43 9.60 7.16
CA GLY A 77 5.18 10.34 7.02
C GLY A 77 3.94 9.46 6.80
N LEU A 78 4.08 8.13 6.72
CA LEU A 78 2.93 7.24 6.54
C LEU A 78 2.01 7.33 7.76
N THR A 79 0.71 7.55 7.56
CA THR A 79 -0.28 7.41 8.64
C THR A 79 -0.54 5.95 8.98
N VAL A 80 -0.91 5.63 10.22
CA VAL A 80 -1.24 4.29 10.70
C VAL A 80 -2.35 3.63 9.89
N GLY A 81 -3.41 4.36 9.54
CA GLY A 81 -4.48 3.83 8.68
C GLY A 81 -3.97 3.43 7.30
N GLY A 82 -3.16 4.28 6.68
CA GLY A 82 -2.58 4.03 5.36
C GLY A 82 -1.60 2.85 5.36
N LEU A 83 -0.68 2.81 6.33
CA LEU A 83 0.35 1.77 6.40
C LEU A 83 -0.25 0.38 6.64
N LEU A 84 -1.31 0.29 7.46
CA LEU A 84 -2.04 -0.97 7.68
C LEU A 84 -2.83 -1.35 6.42
N SER A 85 -3.61 -0.40 5.86
CA SER A 85 -4.49 -0.68 4.72
C SER A 85 -3.76 -1.21 3.49
N THR A 86 -2.49 -0.86 3.29
CA THR A 86 -1.68 -1.29 2.13
C THR A 86 -0.64 -2.36 2.44
N GLY A 87 -0.55 -2.83 3.69
CA GLY A 87 0.43 -3.85 4.09
C GLY A 87 1.88 -3.36 4.12
N ALA A 88 2.13 -2.13 4.56
CA ALA A 88 3.46 -1.55 4.61
C ALA A 88 4.39 -2.31 5.59
N HIS A 89 5.66 -2.46 5.20
CA HIS A 89 6.63 -3.27 5.94
C HIS A 89 8.05 -2.69 5.90
N GLY A 90 8.88 -3.12 6.85
CA GLY A 90 10.34 -3.03 6.82
C GLY A 90 10.96 -4.24 6.13
N SER A 91 12.03 -4.80 6.70
CA SER A 91 12.72 -6.01 6.21
C SER A 91 13.02 -6.96 7.37
N SER A 92 12.40 -8.15 7.38
CA SER A 92 12.72 -9.29 8.23
C SER A 92 11.90 -10.53 7.84
N VAL A 93 12.54 -11.70 7.90
CA VAL A 93 11.90 -13.03 7.86
C VAL A 93 11.86 -13.72 9.23
N TRP A 94 12.53 -13.13 10.23
CA TRP A 94 12.60 -13.68 11.59
C TRP A 94 11.39 -13.25 12.44
N GLY A 95 11.02 -14.08 13.43
CA GLY A 95 9.91 -13.78 14.33
C GLY A 95 8.58 -13.63 13.59
N LYS A 96 7.87 -12.51 13.80
CA LYS A 96 6.64 -12.16 13.07
C LYS A 96 6.91 -11.46 11.72
N GLY A 97 8.17 -11.24 11.34
CA GLY A 97 8.57 -10.57 10.12
C GLY A 97 8.52 -9.04 10.18
N GLY A 98 8.82 -8.40 9.05
CA GLY A 98 8.95 -6.94 8.94
C GLY A 98 7.65 -6.15 8.74
N ALA A 99 6.52 -6.83 8.57
CA ALA A 99 5.24 -6.19 8.27
C ALA A 99 4.57 -5.60 9.51
N VAL A 100 4.21 -4.31 9.46
CA VAL A 100 3.68 -3.61 10.65
C VAL A 100 2.31 -4.18 11.06
N HIS A 101 1.49 -4.59 10.09
CA HIS A 101 0.17 -5.14 10.37
C HIS A 101 0.18 -6.48 11.13
N GLU A 102 1.28 -7.23 11.11
CA GLU A 102 1.43 -8.47 11.91
C GLU A 102 1.57 -8.20 13.42
N TYR A 103 1.81 -6.95 13.81
CA TYR A 103 1.90 -6.53 15.20
C TYR A 103 0.59 -5.92 15.72
N VAL A 104 -0.46 -5.82 14.90
CA VAL A 104 -1.77 -5.33 15.33
C VAL A 104 -2.43 -6.36 16.27
N VAL A 105 -2.80 -5.90 17.46
CA VAL A 105 -3.47 -6.70 18.51
C VAL A 105 -4.94 -6.33 18.70
N GLY A 106 -5.40 -5.26 18.04
CA GLY A 106 -6.80 -4.88 18.00
C GLY A 106 -7.07 -3.71 17.05
N MET A 107 -8.31 -3.57 16.60
CA MET A 107 -8.71 -2.54 15.63
C MET A 107 -10.14 -2.08 15.87
N ARG A 108 -10.40 -0.78 15.75
CA ARG A 108 -11.76 -0.22 15.71
C ARG A 108 -12.07 0.30 14.31
N ILE A 109 -13.16 -0.18 13.73
CA ILE A 109 -13.58 0.15 12.35
C ILE A 109 -15.01 0.69 12.39
N VAL A 110 -15.25 1.81 11.71
CA VAL A 110 -16.60 2.32 11.47
C VAL A 110 -17.07 1.81 10.12
N THR A 111 -18.15 1.02 10.13
CA THR A 111 -18.77 0.45 8.92
C THR A 111 -20.15 1.06 8.68
N PRO A 112 -20.68 1.03 7.44
CA PRO A 112 -22.06 1.40 7.19
C PRO A 112 -23.02 0.48 7.97
N ALA A 113 -24.19 1.00 8.28
CA ALA A 113 -25.28 0.23 8.86
C ALA A 113 -26.62 0.77 8.32
N PRO A 114 -27.71 -0.02 8.36
CA PRO A 114 -29.03 0.48 8.00
C PRO A 114 -29.42 1.71 8.83
N ALA A 115 -30.32 2.54 8.30
CA ALA A 115 -30.84 3.70 9.04
C ALA A 115 -31.45 3.30 10.39
N SER A 116 -32.05 2.11 10.48
CA SER A 116 -32.57 1.54 11.73
C SER A 116 -31.52 1.29 12.81
N GLU A 117 -30.24 1.21 12.43
CA GLU A 117 -29.09 1.04 13.34
C GLU A 117 -28.25 2.34 13.46
N GLY A 118 -28.76 3.48 12.98
CA GLY A 118 -28.07 4.77 13.09
C GLY A 118 -27.05 5.06 11.98
N HIS A 119 -27.21 4.44 10.80
CA HIS A 119 -26.40 4.64 9.59
C HIS A 119 -24.95 4.14 9.63
N ALA A 120 -24.36 3.96 10.81
CA ALA A 120 -23.02 3.45 10.97
C ALA A 120 -22.90 2.60 12.24
N LYS A 121 -21.99 1.62 12.19
CA LYS A 121 -21.69 0.73 13.31
C LYS A 121 -20.21 0.74 13.60
N VAL A 122 -19.86 0.77 14.89
CA VAL A 122 -18.47 0.59 15.32
C VAL A 122 -18.21 -0.88 15.60
N ARG A 123 -17.24 -1.46 14.90
CA ARG A 123 -16.75 -2.82 15.11
C ARG A 123 -15.45 -2.74 15.89
N VAL A 124 -15.34 -3.56 16.94
CA VAL A 124 -14.15 -3.64 17.81
C VAL A 124 -13.60 -5.05 17.69
N LEU A 125 -12.47 -5.18 17.01
CA LEU A 125 -11.78 -6.45 16.76
C LEU A 125 -10.62 -6.57 17.73
N ALA A 126 -10.47 -7.74 18.36
CA ALA A 126 -9.39 -8.05 19.29
C ALA A 126 -8.51 -9.18 18.76
N ALA A 127 -7.34 -9.37 19.36
CA ALA A 127 -6.47 -10.50 19.05
C ALA A 127 -7.24 -11.83 19.17
N GLY A 128 -7.16 -12.67 18.13
CA GLY A 128 -7.89 -13.94 18.03
C GLY A 128 -9.26 -13.84 17.35
N ASP A 129 -9.76 -12.63 17.07
CA ASP A 129 -10.95 -12.44 16.23
C ASP A 129 -10.62 -12.84 14.77
N PRO A 130 -11.37 -13.76 14.15
CA PRO A 130 -11.11 -14.19 12.78
C PRO A 130 -11.25 -13.06 11.75
N GLU A 131 -12.03 -12.01 12.03
CA GLU A 131 -12.19 -10.87 11.14
C GLU A 131 -11.02 -9.88 11.22
N LEU A 132 -10.18 -9.96 12.27
CA LEU A 132 -8.99 -9.13 12.40
C LEU A 132 -7.97 -9.41 11.27
N ASP A 133 -7.88 -10.66 10.81
CA ASP A 133 -7.01 -11.05 9.70
C ASP A 133 -7.44 -10.43 8.36
N ALA A 134 -8.75 -10.22 8.16
CA ALA A 134 -9.26 -9.47 7.03
C ALA A 134 -8.99 -7.95 7.18
N ALA A 135 -9.12 -7.44 8.40
CA ALA A 135 -8.99 -6.02 8.70
C ALA A 135 -7.57 -5.46 8.62
N LYS A 136 -6.56 -6.28 8.97
CA LYS A 136 -5.14 -5.89 9.03
C LYS A 136 -4.59 -5.30 7.73
N VAL A 137 -5.06 -5.79 6.57
CA VAL A 137 -4.77 -5.25 5.22
C VAL A 137 -6.08 -5.18 4.43
N SER A 138 -6.74 -4.02 4.48
CA SER A 138 -8.13 -3.87 4.05
C SER A 138 -8.32 -3.10 2.74
N LEU A 139 -7.28 -2.48 2.18
CA LEU A 139 -7.36 -1.57 1.02
C LEU A 139 -8.40 -0.44 1.18
N GLY A 140 -8.84 -0.15 2.42
CA GLY A 140 -9.87 0.84 2.72
C GLY A 140 -11.29 0.45 2.33
N VAL A 141 -11.56 -0.83 1.99
CA VAL A 141 -12.90 -1.29 1.56
C VAL A 141 -13.75 -1.92 2.67
N LEU A 142 -13.19 -2.04 3.88
CA LEU A 142 -13.91 -2.58 5.05
C LEU A 142 -14.49 -1.49 5.95
N GLY A 143 -14.41 -0.22 5.56
CA GLY A 143 -14.84 0.93 6.37
C GLY A 143 -13.69 1.81 6.85
N VAL A 144 -13.98 2.71 7.79
CA VAL A 144 -13.01 3.68 8.31
C VAL A 144 -12.31 3.10 9.53
N ILE A 145 -11.02 2.78 9.42
CA ILE A 145 -10.20 2.46 10.59
C ILE A 145 -10.13 3.71 11.45
N SER A 146 -10.65 3.64 12.67
CA SER A 146 -10.65 4.74 13.64
C SER A 146 -9.44 4.65 14.58
N GLN A 147 -9.16 3.46 15.11
CA GLN A 147 -8.06 3.20 16.04
C GLN A 147 -7.43 1.83 15.78
N SER A 148 -6.16 1.68 16.16
CA SER A 148 -5.44 0.40 16.11
C SER A 148 -4.53 0.25 17.33
N GLY A 149 -4.56 -0.93 17.95
CA GLY A 149 -3.62 -1.36 18.98
C GLY A 149 -2.47 -2.13 18.34
N ILE A 150 -1.22 -1.75 18.64
CA ILE A 150 -0.01 -2.29 18.03
C ILE A 150 0.93 -2.77 19.14
N SER A 151 1.47 -3.98 19.01
CA SER A 151 2.52 -4.51 19.87
C SER A 151 3.90 -3.95 19.48
N VAL A 152 4.63 -3.42 20.46
CA VAL A 152 5.93 -2.73 20.31
C VAL A 152 6.97 -3.33 21.26
N PRO A 153 7.47 -4.55 20.99
CA PRO A 153 8.13 -5.40 21.99
C PRO A 153 9.58 -5.02 22.32
N LEU A 154 10.17 -3.97 21.72
CA LEU A 154 11.57 -3.63 21.96
C LEU A 154 11.72 -2.55 23.03
N SER A 155 12.15 -2.91 24.23
CA SER A 155 12.40 -1.95 25.33
C SER A 155 13.82 -1.35 25.32
N GLY A 156 14.82 -2.09 24.84
CA GLY A 156 16.22 -1.63 24.81
C GLY A 156 16.53 -0.57 23.74
N ALA A 157 15.83 -0.60 22.60
CA ALA A 157 16.05 0.33 21.49
C ALA A 157 15.44 1.72 21.73
N ALA A 158 14.49 1.83 22.67
CA ALA A 158 13.77 3.07 22.95
C ALA A 158 14.70 4.20 23.43
N ALA A 159 15.72 3.88 24.24
CA ALA A 159 16.69 4.86 24.73
C ALA A 159 17.49 5.48 23.58
N PHE A 160 18.00 4.66 22.68
CA PHE A 160 18.74 5.12 21.50
C PHE A 160 17.89 6.02 20.60
N ILE A 161 16.62 5.67 20.34
CA ILE A 161 15.72 6.48 19.51
C ILE A 161 15.51 7.87 20.12
N ARG A 162 15.40 7.99 21.45
CA ARG A 162 15.26 9.29 22.12
C ARG A 162 16.53 10.14 22.05
N ASP A 163 17.71 9.50 22.07
CA ASP A 163 19.00 10.20 22.06
C ASP A 163 19.35 10.78 20.68
N VAL A 164 18.89 10.17 19.57
CA VAL A 164 19.20 10.61 18.21
C VAL A 164 18.74 12.05 17.90
N PRO A 165 17.47 12.45 18.18
CA PRO A 165 17.05 13.84 18.06
C PRO A 165 17.78 14.81 19.01
N ALA A 166 18.08 14.37 20.25
CA ALA A 166 18.79 15.20 21.25
C ALA A 166 20.24 15.49 20.82
N ALA A 167 20.92 14.51 20.22
CA ALA A 167 22.22 14.69 19.59
C ALA A 167 22.16 15.65 18.38
N GLY A 168 21.04 15.67 17.66
CA GLY A 168 20.78 16.61 16.57
C GLY A 168 20.43 18.04 17.01
N ALA A 169 19.88 18.23 18.21
CA ALA A 169 19.43 19.54 18.73
C ALA A 169 20.58 20.47 19.19
N THR A 170 21.80 19.96 19.36
CA THR A 170 22.97 20.72 19.84
C THR A 170 23.83 21.33 18.73
N SER A 171 23.49 21.13 17.44
CA SER A 171 24.21 21.75 16.32
C SER A 171 23.32 21.93 15.08
N THR A 172 23.74 22.80 14.15
CA THR A 172 22.99 23.20 12.94
C THR A 172 22.40 22.03 12.15
N ARG A 173 21.14 22.21 11.73
CA ARG A 173 20.14 21.33 11.05
C ARG A 173 20.58 20.45 9.84
N THR A 174 21.87 20.30 9.57
CA THR A 174 22.43 19.81 8.29
C THR A 174 23.23 18.51 8.35
N ARG A 175 23.48 17.88 9.52
CA ARG A 175 24.38 16.70 9.61
C ARG A 175 23.79 15.34 9.19
N LEU A 176 22.47 15.25 8.95
CA LEU A 176 21.83 14.05 8.37
C LEU A 176 21.42 14.26 6.90
N CYS A 177 21.59 15.47 6.35
CA CYS A 177 21.37 15.71 4.92
C CYS A 177 22.42 14.95 4.11
N GLY A 178 21.99 14.03 3.24
CA GLY A 178 22.86 13.19 2.42
C GLY A 178 22.97 11.73 2.85
N LEU A 179 22.35 11.34 3.98
CA LEU A 179 22.04 9.93 4.24
C LEU A 179 20.89 9.53 3.31
N GLU A 180 21.18 8.58 2.42
CA GLU A 180 20.32 8.02 1.37
C GLU A 180 19.91 8.94 0.21
N VAL A 181 20.64 8.82 -0.89
CA VAL A 181 20.41 9.64 -2.09
C VAL A 181 20.11 8.79 -3.35
N TYR A 182 20.45 7.49 -3.39
CA TYR A 182 20.33 6.68 -4.62
C TYR A 182 20.26 5.16 -4.35
N TYR A 183 19.09 4.60 -4.06
CA TYR A 183 19.02 3.18 -3.66
C TYR A 183 19.15 2.13 -4.78
N GLY A 184 19.18 2.50 -6.05
CA GLY A 184 19.17 1.50 -7.13
C GLY A 184 17.98 0.53 -6.97
N VAL A 185 18.24 -0.77 -6.90
CA VAL A 185 17.24 -1.80 -6.56
C VAL A 185 17.31 -2.10 -5.07
N LEU A 186 16.23 -1.83 -4.33
CA LEU A 186 16.15 -2.13 -2.91
C LEU A 186 15.51 -3.50 -2.69
N LEU A 187 16.24 -4.42 -2.07
CA LEU A 187 15.78 -5.77 -1.72
C LEU A 187 15.39 -5.81 -0.24
N ARG A 188 14.18 -6.27 0.07
CA ARG A 188 13.70 -6.42 1.44
C ARG A 188 13.08 -7.80 1.65
N TYR A 189 13.40 -8.44 2.75
CA TYR A 189 12.91 -9.77 3.07
C TYR A 189 11.65 -9.64 3.92
N VAL A 190 10.59 -10.37 3.59
CA VAL A 190 9.28 -10.23 4.24
C VAL A 190 8.75 -11.62 4.56
N ARG A 191 8.37 -11.86 5.81
CA ARG A 191 7.72 -13.10 6.22
C ARG A 191 6.30 -13.22 5.66
N ALA A 192 5.83 -14.44 5.45
CA ALA A 192 4.43 -14.77 5.19
C ALA A 192 3.52 -14.12 6.24
N SER A 193 2.41 -13.57 5.79
CA SER A 193 1.47 -12.78 6.58
C SER A 193 0.24 -13.59 6.97
N THR A 194 -0.31 -13.30 8.13
CA THR A 194 -1.60 -13.86 8.57
C THR A 194 -2.79 -13.17 7.91
N ALA A 195 -2.61 -11.90 7.50
CA ALA A 195 -3.66 -11.09 6.89
C ALA A 195 -4.15 -11.69 5.56
N HIS A 196 -5.46 -11.61 5.28
CA HIS A 196 -6.06 -12.25 4.11
C HIS A 196 -5.47 -11.77 2.77
N LEU A 197 -5.12 -10.48 2.70
CA LEU A 197 -4.48 -9.85 1.54
C LEU A 197 -2.99 -9.55 1.77
N GLY A 198 -2.38 -10.16 2.79
CA GLY A 198 -0.95 -10.09 3.05
C GLY A 198 -0.14 -11.04 2.16
N LYS A 199 1.20 -10.98 2.24
CA LYS A 199 2.08 -11.87 1.46
C LYS A 199 1.81 -13.34 1.84
N PRO A 200 1.51 -14.24 0.89
CA PRO A 200 1.10 -15.61 1.20
C PRO A 200 2.26 -16.51 1.66
N GLU A 201 3.50 -16.12 1.36
CA GLU A 201 4.72 -16.87 1.66
C GLU A 201 5.88 -15.92 2.01
N ASP A 202 6.93 -16.46 2.61
CA ASP A 202 8.18 -15.73 2.82
C ASP A 202 8.73 -15.26 1.47
N SER A 203 8.96 -13.96 1.35
CA SER A 203 9.16 -13.29 0.07
C SER A 203 10.35 -12.34 0.12
N VAL A 204 10.93 -12.06 -1.05
CA VAL A 204 11.81 -10.91 -1.26
C VAL A 204 11.02 -9.85 -2.04
N GLU A 205 10.86 -8.67 -1.45
CA GLU A 205 10.35 -7.49 -2.14
C GLU A 205 11.48 -6.79 -2.89
N LEU A 206 11.23 -6.50 -4.17
CA LEU A 206 12.12 -5.77 -5.07
C LEU A 206 11.49 -4.39 -5.34
N ASP A 207 12.12 -3.34 -4.82
CA ASP A 207 11.70 -1.96 -5.04
C ASP A 207 12.56 -1.28 -6.10
N LEU A 208 11.89 -0.75 -7.12
CA LEU A 208 12.48 0.08 -8.16
C LEU A 208 11.89 1.48 -8.06
N THR A 209 12.65 2.43 -7.51
CA THR A 209 12.24 3.83 -7.43
C THR A 209 12.75 4.58 -8.67
N TYR A 210 11.85 5.26 -9.37
CA TYR A 210 12.18 5.97 -10.61
C TYR A 210 11.47 7.33 -10.68
N TYR A 211 12.01 8.23 -11.51
CA TYR A 211 11.36 9.50 -11.80
C TYR A 211 10.16 9.30 -12.73
N ARG A 212 9.01 9.87 -12.35
CA ARG A 212 7.79 9.85 -13.14
C ARG A 212 7.48 11.25 -13.66
N SER A 213 7.27 11.36 -14.97
CA SER A 213 6.81 12.60 -15.61
C SER A 213 5.38 12.94 -15.19
N ARG A 214 5.04 14.24 -15.19
CA ARG A 214 3.65 14.70 -15.08
C ARG A 214 2.85 14.43 -16.37
N ASP A 215 3.53 14.35 -17.51
CA ASP A 215 2.94 13.92 -18.78
C ASP A 215 2.87 12.38 -18.80
N PRO A 216 1.68 11.76 -18.77
CA PRO A 216 1.53 10.31 -18.78
C PRO A 216 1.98 9.65 -20.09
N ALA A 217 2.11 10.43 -21.18
CA ALA A 217 2.64 9.95 -22.45
C ALA A 217 4.17 10.14 -22.56
N ALA A 218 4.84 10.70 -21.55
CA ALA A 218 6.28 10.83 -21.55
C ALA A 218 6.92 9.53 -21.00
N PRO A 219 7.71 8.82 -21.83
CA PRO A 219 8.35 7.57 -21.40
C PRO A 219 9.34 7.83 -20.27
N ARG A 220 9.44 6.89 -19.34
CA ARG A 220 10.45 6.94 -18.27
C ARG A 220 11.82 6.50 -18.80
N LEU A 221 12.87 6.87 -18.08
CA LEU A 221 14.21 6.40 -18.38
C LEU A 221 14.25 4.87 -18.24
N HIS A 222 14.76 4.18 -19.27
CA HIS A 222 14.78 2.72 -19.35
C HIS A 222 13.38 2.07 -19.24
N GLU A 223 12.36 2.70 -19.81
CA GLU A 223 10.97 2.20 -19.89
C GLU A 223 10.90 0.69 -20.15
N ASP A 224 11.56 0.23 -21.22
CA ASP A 224 11.50 -1.15 -21.65
C ASP A 224 12.08 -2.14 -20.63
N ALA A 225 13.15 -1.75 -19.93
CA ALA A 225 13.76 -2.58 -18.90
C ALA A 225 12.88 -2.67 -17.64
N VAL A 226 12.25 -1.56 -17.23
CA VAL A 226 11.41 -1.55 -16.02
C VAL A 226 10.13 -2.36 -16.23
N GLU A 227 9.47 -2.22 -17.37
CA GLU A 227 8.29 -3.02 -17.73
C GLU A 227 8.63 -4.50 -17.86
N GLU A 228 9.80 -4.84 -18.39
CA GLU A 228 10.26 -6.23 -18.52
C GLU A 228 10.50 -6.85 -17.14
N ILE A 229 11.16 -6.14 -16.23
CA ILE A 229 11.42 -6.61 -14.86
C ILE A 229 10.10 -6.82 -14.10
N GLU A 230 9.16 -5.88 -14.17
CA GLU A 230 7.86 -5.99 -13.50
C GLU A 230 7.08 -7.21 -14.02
N GLN A 231 6.98 -7.38 -15.35
CA GLN A 231 6.30 -8.53 -15.95
C GLN A 231 7.00 -9.85 -15.62
N MET A 232 8.33 -9.87 -15.63
CA MET A 232 9.09 -11.06 -15.27
C MET A 232 8.85 -11.45 -13.81
N ALA A 233 8.91 -10.50 -12.88
CA ALA A 233 8.63 -10.75 -11.46
C ALA A 233 7.21 -11.31 -11.25
N LEU A 234 6.20 -10.69 -11.88
CA LEU A 234 4.80 -11.03 -11.66
C LEU A 234 4.34 -12.27 -12.43
N ARG A 235 4.78 -12.45 -13.68
CA ARG A 235 4.25 -13.47 -14.60
C ARG A 235 5.15 -14.70 -14.69
N LYS A 236 6.47 -14.53 -14.70
CA LYS A 236 7.42 -15.66 -14.76
C LYS A 236 7.70 -16.26 -13.39
N TYR A 237 7.88 -15.43 -12.36
CA TYR A 237 8.24 -15.87 -11.01
C TYR A 237 7.08 -15.91 -10.02
N GLY A 238 5.84 -15.67 -10.50
CA GLY A 238 4.65 -15.77 -9.67
C GLY A 238 4.47 -14.66 -8.63
N GLY A 239 5.36 -13.65 -8.60
CA GLY A 239 5.35 -12.58 -7.61
C GLY A 239 4.03 -11.82 -7.52
N VAL A 240 3.76 -11.23 -6.36
CA VAL A 240 2.56 -10.41 -6.12
C VAL A 240 2.90 -8.92 -6.10
N PRO A 241 2.07 -8.05 -6.69
CA PRO A 241 2.30 -6.61 -6.65
C PRO A 241 2.16 -6.07 -5.22
N HIS A 242 2.82 -4.95 -4.93
CA HIS A 242 2.61 -4.21 -3.70
C HIS A 242 1.39 -3.29 -3.85
N TRP A 243 0.38 -3.49 -2.99
CA TRP A 243 -0.92 -2.80 -3.05
C TRP A 243 -0.84 -1.27 -3.08
N GLY A 244 0.18 -0.67 -2.45
CA GLY A 244 0.39 0.78 -2.43
C GLY A 244 1.34 1.36 -3.49
N LYS A 245 2.00 0.54 -4.33
CA LYS A 245 3.12 0.99 -5.19
C LYS A 245 2.94 0.72 -6.68
N ASN A 246 2.39 -0.42 -7.07
CA ASN A 246 2.29 -0.78 -8.49
C ASN A 246 1.14 -0.04 -9.20
N ARG A 247 1.09 -0.16 -10.54
CA ARG A 247 0.05 0.39 -11.42
C ARG A 247 -0.93 -0.68 -11.88
N ASN A 248 -1.97 -0.30 -12.61
CA ASN A 248 -3.06 -1.19 -13.00
C ASN A 248 -2.57 -2.48 -13.71
N ALA A 249 -1.61 -2.37 -14.62
CA ALA A 249 -1.10 -3.53 -15.36
C ALA A 249 -0.56 -4.65 -14.45
N ALA A 250 -0.05 -4.30 -13.26
CA ALA A 250 0.48 -5.24 -12.29
C ALA A 250 -0.60 -5.95 -11.46
N PHE A 251 -1.79 -5.36 -11.35
CA PHE A 251 -2.91 -5.91 -10.58
C PHE A 251 -3.80 -6.85 -11.40
N ASP A 252 -3.55 -6.99 -12.70
CA ASP A 252 -4.28 -7.89 -13.57
C ASP A 252 -4.16 -9.34 -13.09
N GLY A 253 -5.29 -9.93 -12.68
CA GLY A 253 -5.37 -11.27 -12.08
C GLY A 253 -4.68 -11.41 -10.71
N ALA A 254 -4.22 -10.33 -10.08
CA ALA A 254 -3.42 -10.41 -8.85
C ALA A 254 -4.18 -11.03 -7.67
N ILE A 255 -5.49 -10.79 -7.55
CA ILE A 255 -6.30 -11.29 -6.43
C ILE A 255 -6.34 -12.82 -6.35
N ALA A 256 -6.25 -13.51 -7.50
CA ALA A 256 -6.25 -14.97 -7.57
C ALA A 256 -5.01 -15.59 -6.90
N LYS A 257 -3.96 -14.80 -6.65
CA LYS A 257 -2.73 -15.22 -5.96
C LYS A 257 -2.83 -15.17 -4.43
N TYR A 258 -3.94 -14.67 -3.88
CA TYR A 258 -4.17 -14.60 -2.44
C TYR A 258 -5.16 -15.71 -2.03
N PRO A 259 -4.72 -16.78 -1.35
CA PRO A 259 -5.56 -17.94 -1.04
C PRO A 259 -6.80 -17.60 -0.21
N LYS A 260 -6.69 -16.59 0.66
CA LYS A 260 -7.78 -16.13 1.54
C LYS A 260 -8.62 -14.98 0.94
N SER A 261 -8.46 -14.68 -0.36
CA SER A 261 -9.23 -13.61 -1.03
C SER A 261 -10.75 -13.85 -0.95
N GLY A 262 -11.20 -15.10 -1.08
CA GLY A 262 -12.63 -15.43 -0.93
C GLY A 262 -13.17 -15.16 0.48
N GLU A 263 -12.37 -15.39 1.53
CA GLU A 263 -12.72 -15.08 2.91
C GLU A 263 -12.76 -13.57 3.14
N PHE A 264 -11.78 -12.84 2.58
CA PHE A 264 -11.79 -11.37 2.58
C PHE A 264 -13.06 -10.79 1.94
N LEU A 265 -13.47 -11.31 0.77
CA LEU A 265 -14.68 -10.85 0.09
C LEU A 265 -15.97 -11.11 0.89
N LYS A 266 -16.03 -12.21 1.65
CA LYS A 266 -17.15 -12.47 2.58
C LYS A 266 -17.21 -11.42 3.69
N VAL A 267 -16.07 -11.10 4.32
CA VAL A 267 -16.00 -10.04 5.34
C VAL A 267 -16.39 -8.69 4.76
N LYS A 268 -15.87 -8.35 3.57
CA LYS A 268 -16.25 -7.13 2.84
C LYS A 268 -17.75 -7.04 2.62
N GLY A 269 -18.39 -8.10 2.13
CA GLY A 269 -19.84 -8.13 1.90
C GLY A 269 -20.66 -7.99 3.18
N SER A 270 -20.16 -8.52 4.31
CA SER A 270 -20.82 -8.34 5.62
C SER A 270 -20.66 -6.93 6.19
N TYR A 271 -19.52 -6.30 5.97
CA TYR A 271 -19.20 -4.98 6.53
C TYR A 271 -19.82 -3.85 5.72
N ASP A 272 -19.85 -4.00 4.40
CA ASP A 272 -20.29 -2.99 3.44
C ASP A 272 -21.13 -3.64 2.32
N PRO A 273 -22.37 -4.09 2.62
CA PRO A 273 -23.20 -4.83 1.67
C PRO A 273 -23.63 -4.00 0.46
N GLU A 274 -23.70 -2.67 0.62
CA GLU A 274 -24.04 -1.73 -0.46
C GLU A 274 -22.80 -1.22 -1.22
N GLY A 275 -21.58 -1.60 -0.80
CA GLY A 275 -20.35 -1.16 -1.45
C GLY A 275 -20.09 0.34 -1.33
N LEU A 276 -20.48 0.97 -0.22
CA LEU A 276 -20.26 2.40 0.04
C LEU A 276 -18.77 2.78 -0.05
N PHE A 277 -17.86 1.89 0.38
CA PHE A 277 -16.42 2.07 0.32
C PHE A 277 -15.76 1.45 -0.92
N SER A 278 -16.56 0.81 -1.77
CA SER A 278 -16.13 0.32 -3.09
C SER A 278 -15.95 1.45 -4.09
N SER A 279 -15.29 1.12 -5.18
CA SER A 279 -15.01 1.95 -6.35
C SER A 279 -14.77 1.04 -7.53
N GLU A 280 -14.99 1.51 -8.75
CA GLU A 280 -14.71 0.74 -9.97
C GLU A 280 -13.30 0.12 -9.94
N TRP A 281 -12.30 0.89 -9.53
CA TRP A 281 -10.93 0.42 -9.43
C TRP A 281 -10.76 -0.69 -8.37
N SER A 282 -11.26 -0.50 -7.14
CA SER A 282 -11.12 -1.51 -6.09
C SER A 282 -11.88 -2.79 -6.42
N ASP A 283 -13.02 -2.68 -7.09
CA ASP A 283 -13.84 -3.83 -7.47
C ASP A 283 -13.15 -4.64 -8.57
N LYS A 284 -12.53 -3.97 -9.55
CA LYS A 284 -11.67 -4.60 -10.57
C LYS A 284 -10.48 -5.31 -9.96
N VAL A 285 -9.77 -4.65 -9.03
CA VAL A 285 -8.59 -5.22 -8.36
C VAL A 285 -8.95 -6.44 -7.51
N LEU A 286 -10.08 -6.39 -6.81
CA LEU A 286 -10.56 -7.47 -5.95
C LEU A 286 -11.32 -8.57 -6.72
N GLY A 287 -11.47 -8.45 -8.03
CA GLY A 287 -12.20 -9.42 -8.85
C GLY A 287 -13.67 -9.55 -8.46
N VAL A 288 -14.30 -8.46 -8.00
CA VAL A 288 -15.74 -8.44 -7.71
C VAL A 288 -16.49 -8.71 -9.01
N ALA A 289 -17.49 -9.59 -8.94
CA ALA A 289 -18.21 -10.08 -10.13
C ALA A 289 -18.75 -8.91 -10.98
N GLY A 290 -18.50 -8.98 -12.30
CA GLY A 290 -18.95 -7.97 -13.26
C GLY A 290 -18.04 -6.74 -13.39
N ALA A 291 -16.99 -6.58 -12.56
CA ALA A 291 -16.13 -5.39 -12.59
C ALA A 291 -15.18 -5.34 -13.81
N GLY A 292 -14.93 -6.48 -14.48
CA GLY A 292 -14.00 -6.56 -15.61
C GLY A 292 -12.52 -6.47 -15.21
N GLY A 293 -11.64 -6.21 -16.18
CA GLY A 293 -10.20 -6.08 -15.93
C GLY A 293 -9.81 -4.73 -15.34
N VAL A 294 -8.74 -4.71 -14.54
CA VAL A 294 -8.17 -3.47 -13.96
C VAL A 294 -7.40 -2.64 -14.99
N SER A 295 -6.89 -3.27 -16.04
CA SER A 295 -6.14 -2.59 -17.10
C SER A 295 -7.03 -1.61 -17.89
N VAL A 296 -6.48 -0.44 -18.21
CA VAL A 296 -7.16 0.58 -19.03
C VAL A 296 -6.42 0.71 -20.34
N VAL A 297 -7.05 0.27 -21.43
CA VAL A 297 -6.46 0.23 -22.77
C VAL A 297 -6.84 1.49 -23.54
N ARG A 298 -5.83 2.26 -23.97
CA ARG A 298 -5.93 3.49 -24.77
C ARG A 298 -4.53 3.88 -25.27
N ASP A 299 -4.45 4.85 -26.16
CA ASP A 299 -3.17 5.40 -26.60
C ASP A 299 -2.31 5.85 -25.41
N GLY A 300 -1.02 5.47 -25.44
CA GLY A 300 -0.06 5.73 -24.37
C GLY A 300 -0.29 4.96 -23.06
N CYS A 301 -1.23 4.00 -22.99
CA CYS A 301 -1.56 3.33 -21.74
C CYS A 301 -0.41 2.56 -21.09
N ALA A 302 0.52 2.01 -21.90
CA ALA A 302 1.60 1.19 -21.38
C ALA A 302 2.67 2.05 -20.68
N LEU A 303 2.99 3.22 -21.24
CA LEU A 303 3.92 4.18 -20.62
C LEU A 303 3.48 4.65 -19.23
N GLU A 304 2.17 4.73 -19.00
CA GLU A 304 1.60 5.10 -17.69
C GLU A 304 1.41 3.87 -16.76
N GLY A 305 1.71 2.66 -17.22
CA GLY A 305 1.51 1.40 -16.49
C GLY A 305 0.04 1.00 -16.36
N LEU A 306 -0.83 1.51 -17.22
CA LEU A 306 -2.27 1.20 -17.21
C LEU A 306 -2.60 -0.11 -17.92
N CYS A 307 -1.76 -0.52 -18.86
CA CYS A 307 -1.90 -1.74 -19.65
C CYS A 307 -0.52 -2.33 -19.92
N VAL A 308 -0.46 -3.61 -20.30
CA VAL A 308 0.72 -4.16 -21.00
C VAL A 308 0.53 -3.88 -22.50
N CYS A 309 1.57 -3.42 -23.20
CA CYS A 309 1.42 -3.04 -24.60
C CYS A 309 1.06 -4.26 -25.49
N SER A 310 0.12 -4.08 -26.41
CA SER A 310 -0.22 -5.06 -27.46
C SER A 310 -0.03 -4.50 -28.86
N GLU A 311 -0.04 -3.18 -28.99
CA GLU A 311 0.04 -2.43 -30.24
C GLU A 311 0.88 -1.16 -30.02
N ASP A 312 1.46 -0.62 -31.10
CA ASP A 312 2.45 0.45 -31.03
C ASP A 312 1.85 1.75 -30.46
N ALA A 313 0.56 2.01 -30.67
CA ALA A 313 -0.16 3.17 -30.12
C ALA A 313 -0.13 3.24 -28.58
N HIS A 314 0.05 2.11 -27.88
CA HIS A 314 0.17 2.09 -26.42
C HIS A 314 1.50 2.68 -25.92
N CYS A 315 2.47 2.86 -26.81
CA CYS A 315 3.85 3.24 -26.50
C CYS A 315 4.26 4.63 -26.98
N SER A 316 3.36 5.47 -27.52
CA SER A 316 3.71 6.77 -28.13
C SER A 316 4.69 6.63 -29.32
N PRO A 317 4.23 6.09 -30.46
CA PRO A 317 5.08 5.92 -31.65
C PRO A 317 5.64 7.24 -32.18
N GLU A 318 4.94 8.36 -31.97
CA GLU A 318 5.38 9.72 -32.32
C GLU A 318 6.65 10.16 -31.56
N LYS A 319 6.95 9.53 -30.42
CA LYS A 319 8.19 9.74 -29.64
C LYS A 319 9.26 8.68 -29.96
N GLY A 320 9.02 7.82 -30.95
CA GLY A 320 9.92 6.75 -31.38
C GLY A 320 9.86 5.49 -30.50
N TYR A 321 8.80 5.28 -29.73
CA TYR A 321 8.63 4.12 -28.85
C TYR A 321 7.56 3.18 -29.40
N LEU A 322 7.91 1.90 -29.56
CA LEU A 322 7.06 0.89 -30.17
C LEU A 322 6.95 -0.33 -29.26
N CYS A 323 5.85 -1.07 -29.38
CA CYS A 323 5.59 -2.24 -28.55
C CYS A 323 6.41 -3.43 -29.04
N ARG A 324 7.37 -3.89 -28.25
CA ARG A 324 8.32 -4.94 -28.62
C ARG A 324 8.39 -6.04 -27.56
N PRO A 325 8.84 -7.26 -27.93
CA PRO A 325 9.17 -8.28 -26.93
C PRO A 325 10.29 -7.82 -25.98
N GLY A 326 10.30 -8.34 -24.76
CA GLY A 326 11.41 -8.21 -23.82
C GLY A 326 12.76 -8.68 -24.40
N ARG A 327 13.87 -8.16 -23.88
CA ARG A 327 15.21 -8.58 -24.31
C ARG A 327 15.61 -9.93 -23.72
N VAL A 328 15.20 -10.20 -22.49
CA VAL A 328 15.51 -11.40 -21.68
C VAL A 328 14.28 -12.30 -21.53
N TYR A 329 13.15 -11.74 -21.10
CA TYR A 329 11.87 -12.42 -20.98
C TYR A 329 11.02 -12.14 -22.23
N LYS A 330 11.05 -13.06 -23.20
CA LYS A 330 10.50 -12.85 -24.54
C LYS A 330 8.98 -12.73 -24.57
N GLU A 331 8.31 -13.27 -23.58
CA GLU A 331 6.87 -13.20 -23.39
C GLU A 331 6.42 -11.83 -22.84
N ALA A 332 7.32 -11.05 -22.23
CA ALA A 332 7.01 -9.66 -21.85
C ALA A 332 6.84 -8.78 -23.09
N ARG A 333 5.94 -7.80 -22.97
CA ARG A 333 5.71 -6.77 -23.98
C ARG A 333 6.04 -5.41 -23.41
N VAL A 334 6.91 -4.67 -24.08
CA VAL A 334 7.52 -3.46 -23.54
C VAL A 334 7.58 -2.34 -24.57
N CYS A 335 7.45 -1.10 -24.12
CA CYS A 335 7.61 0.10 -24.90
C CYS A 335 9.10 0.44 -25.03
N ARG A 336 9.66 0.05 -26.18
CA ARG A 336 11.08 0.25 -26.47
C ARG A 336 11.26 1.38 -27.47
N ARG A 337 12.20 2.29 -27.17
CA ARG A 337 12.67 3.27 -28.13
C ARG A 337 13.36 2.54 -29.30
N VAL A 338 12.83 2.71 -30.49
CA VAL A 338 13.45 2.26 -31.74
C VAL A 338 14.12 3.50 -32.33
N ALA A 339 15.45 3.48 -32.44
CA ALA A 339 16.16 4.60 -33.05
C ALA A 339 15.62 4.84 -34.47
N GLY A 340 15.24 6.09 -34.77
CA GLY A 340 15.32 6.56 -36.15
C GLY A 340 16.78 6.84 -36.46
N ASP A 341 17.22 6.57 -37.69
CA ASP A 341 18.50 7.07 -38.21
C ASP A 341 18.52 8.60 -38.12
N HIS A 342 19.10 9.14 -37.05
CA HIS A 342 19.43 10.56 -36.88
C HIS A 342 20.84 10.69 -36.33
#